data_AF-A0A523PWR2-F1
#
_entry.id   AF-A0A523PWR2-F1
#
_cell.length_a   1.000
_cell.length_b   1.000
_cell.length_c   1.000
_cell.angle_alpha   90.00
_cell.angle_beta   90.00
_cell.angle_gamma   90.00
#
_symmetry.space_group_name_H-M   'P 1'
#
loop_
_entity.id
_entity.type
_entity.pdbx_description
1 polymer ?
#
loop_
_entity_poly.entity_id
_entity_poly.type
_entity_poly.pdbx_seq_one_letter_code
_entity_poly.pdbx_strand_id
1 'polypeptide(L)'
;MFEGCIQQKVPHLDCDKVKVTIENRWYSYNGGIKKLVLTDKNDIDFICHRINNFKDGKQVRISHNKGYLTIFLDDFKLDMIFTYSNGIVYRVNTNEYVYDEELTNQIIKIMKIRGKCWSTTCL
;
A
#
# COMPACT_ATOMS: atom_id res chain seq x y z
N MET A 1 9.20 -10.89 -31.76
CA MET A 1 7.86 -10.73 -31.16
C MET A 1 8.11 -10.42 -29.70
N PHE A 2 8.16 -9.14 -29.33
CA PHE A 2 8.42 -8.75 -27.94
C PHE A 2 7.12 -8.91 -27.17
N GLU A 3 7.13 -9.84 -26.21
CA GLU A 3 6.05 -9.99 -25.23
C GLU A 3 5.80 -8.63 -24.60
N GLY A 4 4.58 -8.12 -24.79
CA GLY A 4 4.19 -6.80 -24.29
C GLY A 4 4.43 -6.75 -22.79
N CYS A 5 5.23 -5.78 -22.35
CA CYS A 5 5.35 -5.43 -20.94
C CYS A 5 3.93 -5.21 -20.40
N ILE A 6 3.42 -6.18 -19.64
CA ILE A 6 2.15 -6.05 -18.95
C ILE A 6 2.31 -4.85 -18.01
N GLN A 7 1.73 -3.72 -18.40
CA GLN A 7 1.63 -2.55 -17.55
C GLN A 7 0.70 -2.96 -16.41
N GLN A 8 1.25 -3.16 -15.21
CA GLN A 8 0.46 -3.50 -14.03
C GLN A 8 -0.37 -2.28 -13.64
N LYS A 9 -1.54 -2.11 -14.25
CA LYS A 9 -2.49 -1.05 -13.92
C LYS A 9 -3.40 -1.54 -12.79
N VAL A 10 -3.65 -0.70 -11.78
CA VAL A 10 -4.64 -0.99 -10.74
C VAL A 10 -6.01 -1.22 -11.40
N PRO A 11 -6.59 -2.43 -11.32
CA PRO A 11 -7.91 -2.69 -11.86
C PRO A 11 -8.95 -1.92 -11.04
N HIS A 12 -10.13 -1.70 -11.63
CA HIS A 12 -11.26 -1.25 -10.82
C HIS A 12 -11.79 -2.44 -10.00
N LEU A 13 -11.95 -2.25 -8.70
CA LEU A 13 -12.33 -3.28 -7.74
C LEU A 13 -13.80 -3.12 -7.33
N ASP A 14 -14.53 -4.24 -7.22
CA ASP A 14 -15.88 -4.28 -6.64
C ASP A 14 -15.77 -4.26 -5.10
N CYS A 15 -15.92 -3.07 -4.50
CA CYS A 15 -15.74 -2.89 -3.06
C CYS A 15 -16.77 -3.66 -2.21
N ASP A 16 -17.89 -4.09 -2.79
CA ASP A 16 -18.89 -4.87 -2.06
C ASP A 16 -18.44 -6.31 -1.79
N LYS A 17 -17.52 -6.84 -2.59
CA LYS A 17 -17.12 -8.25 -2.55
C LYS A 17 -15.63 -8.48 -2.32
N VAL A 18 -14.82 -7.44 -2.45
CA VAL A 18 -13.36 -7.53 -2.36
C VAL A 18 -12.90 -8.09 -1.02
N LYS A 19 -11.98 -9.06 -1.06
CA LYS A 19 -11.27 -9.54 0.12
C LYS A 19 -9.96 -8.78 0.26
N VAL A 20 -9.75 -8.15 1.40
CA VAL A 20 -8.52 -7.39 1.68
C VAL A 20 -7.64 -8.15 2.67
N THR A 21 -6.41 -8.42 2.25
CA THR A 21 -5.35 -8.96 3.13
C THR A 21 -4.15 -8.04 3.09
N ILE A 22 -3.57 -7.73 4.24
CA ILE A 22 -2.36 -6.91 4.33
C ILE A 22 -1.23 -7.75 4.91
N GLU A 23 -0.09 -7.77 4.22
CA GLU A 23 1.14 -8.40 4.68
C GLU A 23 2.19 -7.34 5.02
N ASN A 24 2.61 -7.33 6.28
CA ASN A 24 3.75 -6.55 6.75
C ASN A 24 4.98 -7.44 6.74
N ARG A 25 5.73 -7.39 5.64
CA ARG A 25 7.00 -8.14 5.49
C ARG A 25 8.11 -7.60 6.40
N TRP A 26 7.84 -6.49 7.08
CA TRP A 26 8.77 -5.72 7.89
C TRP A 26 8.42 -5.70 9.38
N TYR A 27 7.47 -6.55 9.80
CA TYR A 27 6.94 -6.57 11.17
C TYR A 27 8.01 -6.74 12.27
N SER A 28 9.13 -7.40 11.99
CA SER A 28 10.25 -7.54 12.93
C SER A 28 10.97 -6.21 13.22
N TYR A 29 10.88 -5.23 12.32
CA TYR A 29 11.54 -3.94 12.42
C TYR A 29 10.58 -2.82 12.81
N ASN A 30 9.42 -2.74 12.15
CA ASN A 30 8.43 -1.68 12.40
C ASN A 30 7.35 -2.08 13.42
N GLY A 31 7.40 -3.32 13.93
CA GLY A 31 6.36 -3.89 14.77
C GLY A 31 5.07 -4.18 14.02
N GLY A 32 3.97 -4.32 14.76
CA GLY A 32 2.66 -4.58 14.19
C GLY A 32 2.43 -6.04 13.79
N ILE A 33 1.39 -6.26 13.00
CA ILE A 33 0.88 -7.57 12.64
C ILE A 33 1.58 -8.06 11.37
N LYS A 34 2.12 -9.29 11.37
CA LYS A 34 2.81 -9.86 10.19
C LYS A 34 1.89 -10.00 8.98
N LYS A 35 0.67 -10.50 9.18
CA LYS A 35 -0.35 -10.70 8.15
C LYS A 35 -1.72 -10.55 8.78
N LEU A 36 -2.61 -9.81 8.13
CA LEU A 36 -3.97 -9.58 8.59
C LEU A 36 -4.94 -9.75 7.43
N VAL A 37 -5.96 -10.59 7.63
CA VAL A 37 -7.15 -10.62 6.77
C VAL A 37 -8.17 -9.69 7.39
N LEU A 38 -8.63 -8.69 6.65
CA LEU A 38 -9.60 -7.72 7.17
C LEU A 38 -11.00 -8.35 7.19
N THR A 39 -11.72 -8.11 8.27
CA THR A 39 -13.12 -8.54 8.46
C THR A 39 -14.05 -7.37 8.73
N ASP A 40 -13.52 -6.21 9.11
CA ASP A 40 -14.32 -4.99 9.30
C ASP A 40 -14.68 -4.39 7.93
N LYS A 41 -15.98 -4.25 7.67
CA LYS A 41 -16.48 -3.79 6.38
C LYS A 41 -16.15 -2.32 6.12
N ASN A 42 -16.15 -1.45 7.14
CA ASN A 42 -15.82 -0.05 6.96
C ASN A 42 -14.35 0.12 6.54
N ASP A 43 -13.45 -0.64 7.16
CA ASP A 43 -12.04 -0.65 6.80
C ASP A 43 -11.81 -1.16 5.37
N ILE A 44 -12.51 -2.23 4.99
CA ILE A 44 -12.46 -2.80 3.63
C ILE A 44 -12.94 -1.77 2.60
N ASP A 45 -14.09 -1.15 2.83
CA ASP A 45 -14.69 -0.17 1.92
C ASP A 45 -13.81 1.05 1.78
N PHE A 46 -13.31 1.57 2.90
CA PHE A 46 -12.40 2.71 2.91
C PHE A 46 -11.15 2.42 2.06
N ILE A 47 -10.47 1.30 2.29
CA ILE A 47 -9.26 0.93 1.54
C ILE A 47 -9.58 0.77 0.05
N CYS A 48 -10.65 0.04 -0.29
CA CYS A 48 -11.03 -0.21 -1.67
C CYS A 48 -11.37 1.08 -2.43
N HIS A 49 -12.16 1.97 -1.83
CA HIS A 49 -12.54 3.24 -2.45
C HIS A 49 -11.33 4.15 -2.67
N ARG A 50 -10.39 4.25 -1.71
CA ARG A 50 -9.16 5.04 -1.90
C ARG A 50 -8.31 4.49 -3.05
N ILE A 51 -8.12 3.18 -3.12
CA ILE A 51 -7.33 2.54 -4.18
C ILE A 51 -7.97 2.72 -5.56
N ASN A 52 -9.30 2.58 -5.67
CA ASN A 52 -10.03 2.81 -6.91
C ASN A 52 -9.84 4.24 -7.47
N ASN A 53 -9.62 5.22 -6.58
CA ASN A 53 -9.43 6.63 -6.92
C ASN A 53 -7.96 7.05 -7.08
N PHE A 54 -6.99 6.13 -7.02
CA PHE A 54 -5.57 6.45 -7.23
C PHE A 54 -5.25 7.08 -8.60
N LYS A 55 -6.11 6.87 -9.60
CA LYS A 55 -5.95 7.41 -10.96
C LYS A 55 -5.98 8.94 -11.01
N ASP A 56 -6.50 9.59 -9.97
CA ASP A 56 -6.54 11.04 -9.83
C ASP A 56 -5.38 11.60 -8.97
N GLY A 57 -4.51 10.71 -8.48
CA GLY A 57 -3.41 11.04 -7.59
C GLY A 57 -2.19 11.65 -8.30
N LYS A 58 -1.39 12.42 -7.55
CA LYS A 58 -0.14 13.01 -8.04
C LYS A 58 0.95 11.95 -8.14
N GLN A 59 1.57 11.82 -9.31
CA GLN A 59 2.72 10.95 -9.50
C GLN A 59 3.91 11.45 -8.68
N VAL A 60 4.56 10.54 -7.94
CA VAL A 60 5.78 10.84 -7.18
C VAL A 60 6.98 10.04 -7.71
N ARG A 61 8.14 10.69 -7.78
CA ARG A 61 9.41 10.03 -8.04
C ARG A 61 10.01 9.54 -6.73
N ILE A 62 10.42 8.29 -6.68
CA ILE A 62 11.10 7.70 -5.52
C ILE A 62 12.61 7.65 -5.80
N SER A 63 13.42 8.00 -4.80
CA SER A 63 14.88 7.90 -4.91
C SER A 63 15.46 6.78 -4.03
N HIS A 64 14.79 6.40 -2.93
CA HIS A 64 15.31 5.43 -1.95
C HIS A 64 14.17 4.71 -1.19
N ASN A 65 14.25 3.38 -1.08
CA ASN A 65 13.21 2.52 -0.46
C ASN A 65 13.77 1.79 0.76
N LYS A 66 12.94 1.66 1.79
CA LYS A 66 13.37 1.12 3.09
C LYS A 66 12.47 0.00 3.62
N GLY A 67 11.18 -0.06 3.28
CA GLY A 67 10.29 -1.11 3.76
C GLY A 67 9.16 -1.42 2.81
N TYR A 68 8.56 -2.60 2.96
CA TYR A 68 7.48 -3.09 2.10
C TYR A 68 6.31 -3.63 2.93
N LEU A 69 5.14 -3.04 2.70
CA LEU A 69 3.85 -3.65 2.99
C LEU A 69 3.23 -4.10 1.65
N THR A 70 2.42 -5.13 1.68
CA THR A 70 1.66 -5.55 0.51
C THR A 70 0.18 -5.64 0.87
N ILE A 71 -0.67 -5.00 0.09
CA ILE A 71 -2.12 -5.16 0.15
C ILE A 71 -2.51 -6.10 -0.98
N PHE A 72 -3.27 -7.13 -0.64
CA PHE A 72 -3.93 -8.03 -1.59
C PHE A 72 -5.41 -7.68 -1.59
N LEU A 73 -5.95 -7.35 -2.76
CA LEU A 73 -7.36 -7.11 -3.01
C LEU A 73 -7.82 -8.21 -3.98
N ASP A 74 -8.38 -9.28 -3.42
CA ASP A 74 -8.52 -10.58 -4.08
C ASP A 74 -7.17 -11.06 -4.65
N ASP A 75 -7.07 -11.27 -5.97
CA ASP A 75 -5.84 -11.69 -6.65
C ASP A 75 -4.93 -10.51 -7.03
N PHE A 76 -5.39 -9.26 -6.84
CA PHE A 76 -4.59 -8.08 -7.15
C PHE A 76 -3.63 -7.74 -6.02
N LYS A 77 -2.34 -7.66 -6.37
CA LYS A 77 -1.26 -7.26 -5.47
C LYS A 77 -0.92 -5.79 -5.64
N LEU A 78 -0.99 -5.02 -4.55
CA LEU A 78 -0.56 -3.64 -4.46
C LEU A 78 0.60 -3.50 -3.46
N ASP A 79 1.73 -2.99 -3.93
CA ASP A 79 2.90 -2.77 -3.07
C ASP A 79 2.87 -1.37 -2.44
N MET A 80 3.01 -1.32 -1.11
CA MET A 80 3.22 -0.13 -0.31
C MET A 80 4.69 -0.02 0.07
N ILE A 81 5.32 1.09 -0.26
CA ILE A 81 6.77 1.28 -0.15
C ILE A 81 7.04 2.43 0.80
N PHE A 82 7.80 2.16 1.85
CA PHE A 82 8.31 3.18 2.76
C PHE A 82 9.49 3.88 2.09
N THR A 83 9.35 5.17 1.83
CA THR A 83 10.35 6.04 1.23
C THR A 83 10.88 7.02 2.25
N TYR A 84 12.12 7.48 2.05
CA TYR A 84 12.74 8.44 2.95
C TYR A 84 12.15 9.86 2.81
N SER A 85 11.84 10.27 1.58
CA SER A 85 11.46 11.67 1.27
C SER A 85 9.96 11.91 1.14
N ASN A 86 9.18 10.88 0.77
CA ASN A 86 7.76 11.02 0.43
C ASN A 86 6.85 10.22 1.38
N GLY A 87 7.37 9.70 2.50
CA GLY A 87 6.63 8.80 3.37
C GLY A 87 6.31 7.47 2.70
N ILE A 88 5.08 6.97 2.84
CA ILE A 88 4.64 5.69 2.25
C ILE A 88 3.94 5.95 0.91
N VAL A 89 4.39 5.27 -0.14
CA VAL A 89 3.83 5.37 -1.50
C VAL A 89 3.28 4.04 -1.98
N TYR A 90 2.32 4.08 -2.90
CA TYR A 90 1.66 2.91 -3.49
C TYR A 90 2.11 2.76 -4.93
N ARG A 91 2.61 1.58 -5.31
CA ARG A 91 3.02 1.30 -6.69
C ARG A 91 1.80 0.95 -7.54
N VAL A 92 1.36 1.90 -8.37
CA VAL A 92 0.13 1.76 -9.19
C VAL A 92 0.41 1.39 -10.65
N ASN A 93 1.67 1.49 -11.09
CA ASN A 93 2.16 1.03 -12.38
C ASN A 93 3.68 0.72 -12.32
N THR A 94 4.26 0.23 -13.43
CA THR A 94 5.67 -0.19 -13.53
C THR A 94 6.64 0.89 -13.00
N ASN A 95 6.35 2.17 -13.24
CA ASN A 95 7.14 3.32 -12.78
C ASN A 95 6.28 4.44 -12.16
N GLU A 96 5.07 4.12 -11.72
CA GLU A 96 4.13 5.11 -11.19
C GLU A 96 3.81 4.82 -9.74
N TYR A 97 3.95 5.86 -8.93
CA TYR A 97 3.72 5.81 -7.50
C TYR A 97 2.77 6.92 -7.09
N VAL A 98 1.85 6.62 -6.19
CA VAL A 98 0.90 7.57 -5.62
C VAL A 98 1.15 7.67 -4.12
N TYR A 99 1.02 8.89 -3.58
CA TYR A 99 0.99 9.13 -2.14
C TYR A 99 -0.46 9.33 -1.70
N ASP A 100 -0.88 8.65 -0.63
CA ASP A 100 -2.19 8.81 -0.01
C ASP A 100 -2.05 8.73 1.51
N GLU A 101 -2.13 9.87 2.19
CA GLU A 101 -1.90 9.96 3.63
C GLU A 101 -3.01 9.31 4.46
N GLU A 102 -4.27 9.49 4.07
CA GLU A 102 -5.40 8.96 4.82
C GLU A 102 -5.42 7.43 4.75
N LEU A 103 -5.20 6.87 3.56
CA LEU A 103 -5.05 5.43 3.38
C LEU A 103 -3.88 4.89 4.19
N THR A 104 -2.75 5.60 4.18
CA THR A 104 -1.56 5.24 4.94
C THR A 104 -1.82 5.19 6.44
N ASN A 105 -2.47 6.23 6.97
CA ASN A 105 -2.80 6.31 8.40
C ASN A 105 -3.77 5.20 8.81
N GLN A 106 -4.77 4.90 7.98
CA GLN A 106 -5.70 3.81 8.24
C GLN A 106 -4.99 2.45 8.29
N ILE A 107 -4.09 2.18 7.34
CA ILE A 107 -3.33 0.92 7.29
C ILE A 107 -2.38 0.79 8.48
N ILE A 108 -1.66 1.85 8.86
CA ILE A 108 -0.79 1.86 10.03
C ILE A 108 -1.58 1.51 11.30
N LYS A 109 -2.77 2.11 11.45
CA LYS A 109 -3.67 1.86 12.58
C LYS A 109 -4.14 0.40 12.62
N ILE A 110 -4.69 -0.11 11.51
CA ILE A 110 -5.18 -1.49 11.37
C ILE A 110 -4.07 -2.50 11.67
N MET A 111 -2.88 -2.29 11.09
CA MET A 111 -1.73 -3.18 11.23
C MET A 111 -0.97 -3.01 12.55
N LYS A 112 -1.38 -2.05 13.40
CA LYS A 112 -0.72 -1.72 14.68
C LYS A 112 0.78 -1.46 14.53
N ILE A 113 1.18 -0.84 13.42
CA ILE A 113 2.58 -0.52 13.14
C ILE A 113 3.06 0.53 14.14
N ARG A 114 4.19 0.26 14.80
CA ARG A 114 4.72 1.11 15.88
C ARG A 114 5.85 2.02 15.41
N GLY A 115 6.66 1.55 14.48
CA GLY A 115 7.75 2.33 13.87
C GLY A 115 7.38 2.81 12.48
N LYS A 116 7.23 4.12 12.29
CA LYS A 116 7.03 4.69 10.93
C LYS A 116 8.35 4.84 10.15
N CYS A 117 9.50 4.64 10.80
CA CYS A 117 10.82 4.88 10.22
C CYS A 117 11.80 3.72 10.48
N TRP A 118 12.89 3.73 9.72
CA TRP A 118 13.93 2.70 9.68
C TRP A 118 15.01 2.81 10.77
N SER A 119 15.14 3.98 11.40
CA SER A 119 16.18 4.32 12.39
C SER A 119 15.72 5.44 13.32
N THR A 120 16.57 5.84 14.26
CA THR A 120 16.42 6.96 15.22
C THR A 120 16.25 8.35 14.58
N THR A 121 16.10 8.42 13.26
CA THR A 121 16.03 9.63 12.45
C THR A 121 14.64 9.76 11.82
N CYS A 122 13.58 9.56 12.60
CA CYS A 122 12.35 10.28 12.32
C CYS A 122 12.61 11.73 12.76
N LEU A 123 12.66 12.68 11.83
CA LEU A 123 12.47 14.10 12.17
C LEU A 123 11.00 14.34 12.52
#